data_AF-A0A2N2M7H4-F1
#
_entry.id   AF-A0A2N2M7H4-F1
#
_cell.length_a   1.000
_cell.length_b   1.000
_cell.length_c   1.000
_cell.angle_alpha   90.00
_cell.angle_beta   90.00
_cell.angle_gamma   90.00
#
_symmetry.space_group_name_H-M   'P 1'
#
loop_
_entity.id
_entity.type
_entity.pdbx_description
1 polymer ?
#
loop_
_entity_poly.entity_id
_entity_poly.type
_entity_poly.pdbx_seq_one_letter_code
_entity_poly.pdbx_strand_id
1 'polypeptide(L)'
;MQNSDVLIIGCGIAGASAALTLAKNPDLKITILTREKDPQESNTRYAQGGIIGRGENDSAEILANDIVAAGAGAASPEAARILAEEGPAIIQDLLVNLAGIQFDTRSDGGPEYTLEAAHSCRRILHVGDGTGQAIITGLLEAIKKYPNITMLNNLTAVDLITFPHHSRDPLKSYDPVTCHGAYAFDRKERTVHR
;
A
#
# COMPACT_ATOMS: atom_id res chain seq x y z
N MET A 1 -25.93 -4.56 4.54
CA MET A 1 -24.84 -4.08 5.42
C MET A 1 -23.73 -5.09 5.30
N GLN A 2 -22.57 -4.66 4.84
CA GLN A 2 -21.41 -5.51 4.71
C GLN A 2 -20.55 -5.35 5.97
N ASN A 3 -20.41 -6.42 6.75
CA ASN A 3 -19.60 -6.40 7.97
C ASN A 3 -18.22 -6.97 7.66
N SER A 4 -17.18 -6.28 8.15
CA SER A 4 -15.77 -6.68 8.02
C SER A 4 -15.07 -6.37 9.33
N ASP A 5 -14.01 -7.11 9.65
CA ASP A 5 -13.14 -6.77 10.78
C ASP A 5 -12.21 -5.61 10.41
N VAL A 6 -11.78 -5.57 9.14
CA VAL A 6 -10.98 -4.47 8.58
C VAL A 6 -11.55 -3.99 7.26
N LEU A 7 -11.74 -2.68 7.13
CA LEU A 7 -12.08 -2.00 5.89
C LEU A 7 -10.87 -1.18 5.40
N ILE A 8 -10.41 -1.48 4.19
CA ILE A 8 -9.32 -0.77 3.50
C ILE A 8 -9.94 0.04 2.36
N ILE A 9 -9.74 1.37 2.37
CA ILE A 9 -10.23 2.26 1.32
C ILE A 9 -9.08 2.58 0.37
N GLY A 10 -9.12 1.99 -0.82
CA GLY A 10 -8.10 2.07 -1.86
C GLY A 10 -7.37 0.74 -2.07
N CYS A 11 -7.12 0.38 -3.33
CA CYS A 11 -6.48 -0.88 -3.70
C CYS A 11 -5.12 -0.70 -4.40
N GLY A 12 -4.49 0.48 -4.32
CA GLY A 12 -3.10 0.68 -4.77
C GLY A 12 -2.09 -0.08 -3.88
N ILE A 13 -0.79 0.13 -4.10
CA ILE A 13 0.27 -0.62 -3.41
C ILE A 13 0.08 -0.65 -1.89
N ALA A 14 -0.23 0.48 -1.24
CA ALA A 14 -0.41 0.53 0.21
C ALA A 14 -1.59 -0.34 0.69
N GLY A 15 -2.76 -0.21 0.05
CA GLY A 15 -3.95 -0.97 0.43
C GLY A 15 -3.81 -2.47 0.15
N ALA A 16 -3.22 -2.82 -0.99
CA ALA A 16 -2.97 -4.21 -1.34
C ALA A 16 -1.94 -4.87 -0.41
N SER A 17 -0.86 -4.16 -0.08
CA SER A 17 0.16 -4.61 0.88
C SER A 17 -0.41 -4.81 2.28
N ALA A 18 -1.23 -3.86 2.76
CA ALA A 18 -1.92 -3.97 4.04
C ALA A 18 -2.86 -5.17 4.09
N ALA A 19 -3.66 -5.36 3.02
CA ALA A 19 -4.59 -6.48 2.93
C ALA A 19 -3.89 -7.83 2.98
N LEU A 20 -2.84 -8.03 2.18
CA LEU A 20 -2.05 -9.26 2.16
C LEU A 20 -1.36 -9.54 3.49
N THR A 21 -0.92 -8.49 4.18
CA THR A 21 -0.29 -8.62 5.50
C THR A 21 -1.30 -9.11 6.54
N LEU A 22 -2.49 -8.49 6.58
CA LEU A 22 -3.57 -8.85 7.48
C LEU A 22 -4.14 -10.24 7.17
N ALA A 23 -4.22 -10.61 5.88
CA ALA A 23 -4.82 -11.87 5.44
C ALA A 23 -4.03 -13.12 5.85
N LYS A 24 -2.79 -12.96 6.34
CA LYS A 24 -2.03 -14.02 7.01
C LYS A 24 -2.78 -14.57 8.23
N ASN A 25 -3.63 -13.76 8.87
CA ASN A 25 -4.58 -14.24 9.86
C ASN A 25 -5.90 -14.64 9.18
N PRO A 26 -6.22 -15.94 9.08
CA PRO A 26 -7.41 -16.41 8.38
C PRO A 26 -8.73 -16.04 9.08
N ASP A 27 -8.69 -15.66 10.36
CA ASP A 27 -9.88 -15.31 11.14
C ASP A 27 -10.39 -13.88 10.84
N LEU A 28 -9.55 -13.03 10.24
CA LEU A 28 -9.92 -11.67 9.89
C LEU A 28 -10.68 -11.61 8.56
N LYS A 29 -11.85 -10.98 8.56
CA LYS A 29 -12.59 -10.60 7.36
C LYS A 29 -12.16 -9.23 6.88
N ILE A 30 -11.45 -9.20 5.76
CA ILE A 30 -10.87 -7.98 5.20
C ILE A 30 -11.68 -7.58 3.98
N THR A 31 -12.16 -6.34 3.94
CA THR A 31 -12.79 -5.76 2.76
C THR A 31 -11.92 -4.65 2.21
N ILE A 32 -11.61 -4.70 0.91
CA ILE A 32 -10.94 -3.63 0.18
C ILE A 32 -11.98 -2.95 -0.70
N LEU A 33 -12.08 -1.63 -0.60
CA LEU A 33 -12.98 -0.81 -1.39
C LEU A 33 -12.19 0.01 -2.40
N THR A 34 -12.62 0.03 -3.66
CA THR A 34 -12.05 0.91 -4.68
C THR A 34 -13.12 1.58 -5.52
N ARG A 35 -12.84 2.85 -5.86
CA ARG A 35 -13.70 3.67 -6.72
C ARG A 35 -13.72 3.17 -8.16
N GLU A 36 -12.63 2.55 -8.61
CA GLU A 36 -12.49 2.14 -10.00
C GLU A 36 -13.15 0.80 -10.28
N LYS A 37 -13.55 0.59 -11.54
CA LYS A 37 -14.12 -0.69 -11.99
C LYS A 37 -13.04 -1.77 -12.09
N ASP A 38 -11.88 -1.40 -12.61
CA ASP A 38 -10.66 -2.21 -12.62
C ASP A 38 -9.83 -1.89 -11.35
N PRO A 39 -9.57 -2.85 -10.45
CA PRO A 39 -8.73 -2.65 -9.27
C PRO A 39 -7.27 -2.29 -9.58
N GLN A 40 -6.79 -2.60 -10.79
CA GLN A 40 -5.44 -2.19 -11.20
C GLN A 40 -5.36 -0.69 -11.45
N GLU A 41 -6.49 -0.02 -11.68
CA GLU A 41 -6.51 1.40 -12.01
C GLU A 41 -6.24 2.25 -10.76
N SER A 42 -4.99 2.68 -10.63
CA SER A 42 -4.51 3.57 -9.57
C SER A 42 -3.17 4.19 -9.98
N ASN A 43 -2.73 5.24 -9.29
CA ASN A 43 -1.44 5.86 -9.53
C ASN A 43 -0.26 4.86 -9.40
N THR A 44 -0.42 3.80 -8.61
CA THR A 44 0.60 2.74 -8.51
C THR A 44 0.91 2.13 -9.87
N ARG A 45 -0.11 1.89 -10.72
CA ARG A 45 0.08 1.28 -12.05
C ARG A 45 1.03 2.06 -12.94
N TYR A 46 1.02 3.39 -12.82
CA TYR A 46 1.75 4.29 -13.69
C TYR A 46 3.14 4.66 -13.18
N ALA A 47 3.59 4.10 -12.05
CA ALA A 47 4.95 4.31 -11.57
C ALA A 47 5.96 3.61 -12.49
N GLN A 48 6.92 4.36 -13.03
CA GLN A 48 7.90 3.86 -14.00
C GLN A 48 9.21 3.47 -13.31
N GLY A 49 9.86 4.46 -12.67
CA GLY A 49 11.26 4.41 -12.21
C GLY A 49 11.58 3.15 -11.41
N GLY A 50 11.03 3.03 -10.20
CA GLY A 50 11.22 1.81 -9.43
C GLY A 50 10.83 1.92 -7.97
N ILE A 51 11.36 1.01 -7.16
CA ILE A 51 11.15 0.96 -5.71
C ILE A 51 12.49 0.80 -4.98
N ILE A 52 12.64 1.47 -3.84
CA ILE A 52 13.88 1.47 -3.05
C ILE A 52 14.08 0.09 -2.41
N GLY A 53 15.06 -0.68 -2.90
CA GLY A 53 15.59 -1.89 -2.28
C GLY A 53 16.85 -1.61 -1.45
N ARG A 54 17.79 -2.56 -1.43
CA ARG A 54 19.11 -2.42 -0.78
C ARG A 54 20.23 -2.81 -1.76
N GLY A 55 20.96 -1.80 -2.24
CA GLY A 55 22.13 -2.02 -3.12
C GLY A 55 23.33 -2.62 -2.39
N GLU A 56 24.33 -3.06 -3.15
CA GLU A 56 25.55 -3.70 -2.63
C GLU A 56 26.36 -2.80 -1.68
N ASN A 57 26.43 -1.49 -1.99
CA ASN A 57 27.18 -0.49 -1.22
C ASN A 57 26.24 0.44 -0.45
N ASP A 58 25.11 -0.09 0.03
CA ASP A 58 24.08 0.68 0.72
C ASP A 58 23.93 0.28 2.19
N SER A 59 23.41 1.19 3.01
CA SER A 59 23.03 0.95 4.39
C SER A 59 21.75 1.71 4.76
N ALA A 60 21.08 1.29 5.83
CA ALA A 60 19.90 2.00 6.33
C ALA A 60 20.24 3.45 6.71
N GLU A 61 21.44 3.68 7.26
CA GLU A 61 21.92 5.01 7.61
C GLU A 61 22.09 5.91 6.38
N ILE A 62 22.69 5.40 5.30
CA ILE A 62 22.85 6.17 4.06
C ILE A 62 21.47 6.53 3.49
N LEU A 63 20.54 5.57 3.43
CA LEU A 63 19.18 5.82 2.93
C LEU A 63 18.42 6.85 3.77
N ALA A 64 18.47 6.72 5.10
CA ALA A 64 17.79 7.65 5.99
C ALA A 64 18.34 9.08 5.82
N ASN A 65 19.66 9.22 5.68
CA ASN A 65 20.31 10.51 5.42
C ASN A 65 19.90 11.10 4.07
N ASP A 66 19.86 10.29 3.01
CA ASP A 66 19.38 10.72 1.68
C ASP A 66 17.94 11.26 1.75
N ILE A 67 17.04 10.55 2.45
CA ILE A 67 15.63 10.96 2.61
C ILE A 67 15.52 12.27 3.42
N VAL A 68 16.24 12.38 4.53
CA VAL A 68 16.19 13.58 5.38
C VAL A 68 16.76 14.80 4.64
N ALA A 69 17.86 14.61 3.91
CA ALA A 69 18.46 15.67 3.09
C ALA A 69 17.52 16.11 1.96
N ALA A 70 16.93 15.16 1.22
CA ALA A 70 15.97 15.44 0.16
C ALA A 70 14.70 16.14 0.67
N GLY A 71 14.31 15.87 1.93
CA GLY A 71 13.16 16.49 2.58
C GLY A 71 13.35 17.97 2.94
N ALA A 72 14.54 18.55 2.77
CA ALA A 72 14.83 19.98 3.00
C ALA A 72 14.32 20.52 4.35
N GLY A 73 14.46 19.72 5.42
CA GLY A 73 14.02 20.06 6.78
C GLY A 73 12.56 19.76 7.10
N ALA A 74 11.78 19.22 6.16
CA ALA A 74 10.39 18.83 6.36
C ALA A 74 10.19 17.31 6.56
N ALA A 75 11.21 16.49 6.34
CA ALA A 75 11.15 15.05 6.55
C ALA A 75 11.23 14.69 8.04
N SER A 76 10.43 13.72 8.48
CA SER A 76 10.58 13.10 9.80
C SER A 76 11.76 12.13 9.79
N PRO A 77 12.82 12.35 10.60
CA PRO A 77 13.96 11.43 10.66
C PRO A 77 13.56 10.03 11.11
N GLU A 78 12.57 9.92 12.01
CA GLU A 78 12.12 8.62 12.50
C GLU A 78 11.39 7.83 11.40
N ALA A 79 10.54 8.49 10.61
CA ALA A 79 9.88 7.83 9.48
C ALA A 79 10.89 7.39 8.40
N ALA A 80 11.91 8.21 8.14
CA ALA A 80 12.99 7.88 7.22
C ALA A 80 13.78 6.66 7.70
N ARG A 81 14.09 6.58 9.00
CA ARG A 81 14.78 5.46 9.63
C ARG A 81 13.97 4.16 9.53
N ILE A 82 12.68 4.19 9.87
CA ILE A 82 11.78 3.03 9.75
C ILE A 82 11.74 2.52 8.32
N LEU A 83 11.50 3.41 7.34
CA LEU A 83 11.48 3.04 5.92
C LEU A 83 12.82 2.43 5.50
N ALA A 84 13.93 3.04 5.91
CA ALA A 84 15.25 2.61 5.53
C ALA A 84 15.62 1.24 6.11
N GLU A 85 15.21 0.94 7.35
CA GLU A 85 15.53 -0.33 8.02
C GLU A 85 14.61 -1.47 7.57
N GLU A 86 13.30 -1.22 7.52
CA GLU A 86 12.29 -2.26 7.30
C GLU A 86 11.96 -2.50 5.82
N GLY A 87 12.07 -1.45 5.00
CA GLY A 87 11.62 -1.45 3.60
C GLY A 87 12.21 -2.59 2.74
N PRO A 88 13.54 -2.79 2.70
CA PRO A 88 14.14 -3.81 1.85
C PRO A 88 13.67 -5.24 2.15
N ALA A 89 13.53 -5.59 3.43
CA ALA A 89 13.04 -6.91 3.83
C ALA A 89 11.57 -7.10 3.43
N ILE A 90 10.73 -6.07 3.62
CA ILE A 90 9.32 -6.08 3.21
C ILE A 90 9.20 -6.28 1.70
N ILE A 91 10.05 -5.63 0.89
CA ILE A 91 10.04 -5.83 -0.57
C ILE A 91 10.34 -7.28 -0.94
N GLN A 92 11.36 -7.88 -0.32
CA GLN A 92 11.69 -9.27 -0.59
C GLN A 92 10.53 -10.21 -0.23
N ASP A 93 9.95 -10.05 0.95
CA ASP A 93 8.90 -10.95 1.42
C ASP A 93 7.57 -10.75 0.69
N LEU A 94 7.17 -9.49 0.50
CA LEU A 94 5.86 -9.17 -0.03
C LEU A 94 5.85 -9.14 -1.56
N LEU A 95 6.82 -8.46 -2.18
CA LEU A 95 6.81 -8.26 -3.62
C LEU A 95 7.41 -9.45 -4.36
N VAL A 96 8.57 -9.93 -3.92
CA VAL A 96 9.26 -11.04 -4.61
C VAL A 96 8.64 -12.38 -4.20
N ASN A 97 8.64 -12.70 -2.91
CA ASN A 97 8.26 -14.03 -2.45
C ASN A 97 6.74 -14.28 -2.53
N LEU A 98 5.92 -13.32 -2.06
CA LEU A 98 4.47 -13.50 -2.03
C LEU A 98 3.77 -13.11 -3.34
N ALA A 99 4.08 -11.93 -3.89
CA ALA A 99 3.47 -11.43 -5.12
C ALA A 99 4.14 -11.95 -6.40
N GLY A 100 5.30 -12.60 -6.29
CA GLY A 100 5.97 -13.23 -7.43
C GLY A 100 6.54 -12.24 -8.45
N ILE A 101 6.84 -11.02 -8.02
CA ILE A 101 7.39 -9.98 -8.90
C ILE A 101 8.85 -10.31 -9.21
N GLN A 102 9.17 -10.31 -10.50
CA GLN A 102 10.52 -10.51 -11.01
C GLN A 102 11.09 -9.15 -11.41
N PHE A 103 11.98 -8.62 -10.57
CA PHE A 103 12.77 -7.43 -10.90
C PHE A 103 13.87 -7.77 -11.90
N ASP A 104 14.30 -6.78 -12.68
CA ASP A 104 15.36 -6.94 -13.66
C ASP A 104 16.68 -7.37 -12.98
N THR A 105 17.44 -8.21 -13.67
CA THR A 105 18.69 -8.78 -13.17
C THR A 105 19.84 -8.47 -14.11
N ARG A 106 21.03 -8.27 -13.54
CA ARG A 106 22.31 -8.21 -14.25
C ARG A 106 22.64 -9.54 -14.92
N SER A 107 23.65 -9.51 -15.81
CA SER A 107 24.16 -10.71 -16.48
C SER A 107 24.74 -11.77 -15.54
N ASP A 108 25.14 -11.39 -14.33
CA ASP A 108 25.61 -12.29 -13.27
C ASP A 108 24.47 -12.89 -12.42
N GLY A 109 23.21 -12.54 -12.72
CA GLY A 109 22.02 -13.00 -12.00
C GLY A 109 21.69 -12.20 -10.73
N GLY A 110 22.49 -11.18 -10.38
CA GLY A 110 22.16 -10.26 -9.29
C GLY A 110 21.08 -9.25 -9.67
N PRO A 111 20.39 -8.60 -8.70
CA PRO A 111 19.41 -7.56 -9.02
C PRO A 111 20.06 -6.37 -9.74
N GLU A 112 19.40 -5.86 -10.78
CA GLU A 112 19.80 -4.62 -11.46
C GLU A 112 19.24 -3.41 -10.69
N TYR A 113 20.14 -2.54 -10.23
CA TYR A 113 19.79 -1.34 -9.48
C TYR A 113 20.13 -0.06 -10.27
N THR A 114 19.15 0.84 -10.37
CA THR A 114 19.38 2.20 -10.88
C THR A 114 19.69 3.18 -9.75
N LEU A 115 20.24 4.33 -10.14
CA LEU A 115 20.48 5.50 -9.29
C LEU A 115 19.59 6.63 -9.79
N GLU A 116 18.74 7.15 -8.92
CA GLU A 116 17.79 8.21 -9.27
C GLU A 116 17.84 9.36 -8.25
N ALA A 117 17.52 10.56 -8.73
CA ALA A 117 17.26 11.75 -7.93
C ALA A 117 18.33 12.03 -6.84
N ALA A 118 17.92 12.04 -5.57
CA ALA A 118 18.73 12.44 -4.42
C ALA A 118 19.45 11.26 -3.73
N HIS A 119 19.45 10.07 -4.33
CA HIS A 119 20.12 8.92 -3.74
C HIS A 119 21.65 9.03 -3.88
N SER A 120 22.37 8.65 -2.82
CA SER A 120 23.83 8.61 -2.79
C SER A 120 24.42 7.33 -3.41
N CYS A 121 23.61 6.28 -3.58
CA CYS A 121 24.04 5.03 -4.23
C CYS A 121 22.88 4.28 -4.90
N ARG A 122 23.23 3.35 -5.82
CA ARG A 122 22.29 2.53 -6.60
C ARG A 122 21.48 1.63 -5.68
N ARG A 123 20.15 1.78 -5.69
CA ARG A 123 19.25 1.03 -4.81
C ARG A 123 17.82 0.90 -5.33
N ILE A 124 17.56 1.34 -6.55
CA ILE A 124 16.20 1.36 -7.12
C ILE A 124 16.01 0.10 -7.97
N LEU A 125 15.15 -0.80 -7.50
CA LEU A 125 14.70 -1.98 -8.22
C LEU A 125 13.63 -1.59 -9.23
N HIS A 126 13.66 -2.22 -10.41
CA HIS A 126 12.73 -1.90 -11.49
C HIS A 126 12.39 -3.11 -12.36
N VAL A 127 11.36 -2.95 -13.19
CA VAL A 127 10.94 -3.90 -14.24
C VAL A 127 10.76 -3.09 -15.52
N GLY A 128 11.81 -2.99 -16.34
CA GLY A 128 11.85 -2.07 -17.47
C GLY A 128 11.40 -0.67 -17.09
N ASP A 129 10.44 -0.12 -17.84
CA ASP A 129 9.76 1.16 -17.58
C ASP A 129 8.38 1.00 -16.91
N GLY A 130 8.05 -0.21 -16.45
CA GLY A 130 6.71 -0.61 -16.00
C GLY A 130 6.64 -1.13 -14.57
N THR A 131 7.54 -0.70 -13.69
CA THR A 131 7.67 -1.25 -12.32
C THR A 131 6.35 -1.24 -11.54
N GLY A 132 5.63 -0.12 -11.57
CA GLY A 132 4.35 0.06 -10.90
C GLY A 132 3.26 -0.89 -11.40
N GLN A 133 3.20 -1.10 -12.72
CA GLN A 133 2.28 -2.05 -13.34
C GLN A 133 2.60 -3.49 -12.91
N ALA A 134 3.88 -3.87 -12.91
CA ALA A 134 4.32 -5.19 -12.45
C ALA A 134 3.93 -5.42 -10.98
N ILE A 135 4.17 -4.41 -10.12
CA ILE A 135 3.85 -4.47 -8.69
C ILE A 135 2.35 -4.66 -8.45
N ILE A 136 1.51 -3.78 -9.01
CA ILE A 136 0.07 -3.84 -8.73
C ILE A 136 -0.57 -5.11 -9.28
N THR A 137 -0.09 -5.59 -10.44
CA THR A 137 -0.55 -6.84 -11.03
C THR A 137 -0.23 -8.02 -10.10
N GLY A 138 1.02 -8.14 -9.65
CA GLY A 138 1.44 -9.22 -8.75
C GLY A 138 0.69 -9.21 -7.41
N LEU A 139 0.53 -8.03 -6.81
CA LEU A 139 -0.20 -7.89 -5.54
C LEU A 139 -1.68 -8.27 -5.66
N LEU A 140 -2.36 -7.87 -6.73
CA LEU A 140 -3.77 -8.21 -6.93
C LEU A 140 -3.96 -9.69 -7.29
N GLU A 141 -3.03 -10.31 -8.02
CA GLU A 141 -3.03 -11.77 -8.23
C GLU A 141 -2.78 -12.54 -6.92
N ALA A 142 -1.91 -12.03 -6.04
CA ALA A 142 -1.73 -12.61 -4.72
C ALA A 142 -3.00 -12.51 -3.87
N ILE A 143 -3.70 -11.37 -3.90
CA ILE A 143 -4.95 -11.15 -3.15
C ILE A 143 -6.01 -12.20 -3.50
N LYS A 144 -6.14 -12.59 -4.78
CA LYS A 144 -7.10 -13.60 -5.22
C LYS A 144 -6.92 -14.97 -4.56
N LYS A 145 -5.74 -15.26 -4.01
CA LYS A 145 -5.43 -16.52 -3.31
C LYS A 145 -5.94 -16.55 -1.87
N TYR A 146 -6.37 -15.41 -1.32
CA TYR A 146 -6.83 -15.30 0.07
C TYR A 146 -8.37 -15.23 0.14
N PRO A 147 -9.05 -16.28 0.64
CA PRO A 147 -10.51 -16.33 0.68
C PRO A 147 -11.13 -15.39 1.72
N ASN A 148 -10.32 -14.89 2.66
CA ASN A 148 -10.74 -13.95 3.70
C ASN A 148 -10.63 -12.47 3.28
N ILE A 149 -10.21 -12.21 2.03
CA ILE A 149 -10.24 -10.87 1.43
C ILE A 149 -11.43 -10.76 0.46
N THR A 150 -12.25 -9.73 0.63
CA THR A 150 -13.29 -9.34 -0.33
C THR A 150 -12.93 -8.01 -1.00
N MET A 151 -12.86 -8.00 -2.32
CA MET A 151 -12.67 -6.77 -3.10
C MET A 151 -14.01 -6.23 -3.57
N LEU A 152 -14.29 -4.97 -3.29
CA LEU A 152 -15.46 -4.24 -3.77
C LEU A 152 -15.05 -3.11 -4.69
N ASN A 153 -15.48 -3.19 -5.93
CA ASN A 153 -15.11 -2.24 -6.97
C ASN A 153 -16.25 -1.26 -7.22
N ASN A 154 -15.95 -0.17 -7.92
CA ASN A 154 -16.95 0.81 -8.35
C ASN A 154 -17.72 1.47 -7.18
N LEU A 155 -17.12 1.51 -5.99
CA LEU A 155 -17.65 2.12 -4.79
C LEU A 155 -16.79 3.32 -4.40
N THR A 156 -17.40 4.50 -4.30
CA THR A 156 -16.70 5.71 -3.82
C THR A 156 -16.96 5.85 -2.32
N ALA A 157 -15.93 5.82 -1.48
CA ALA A 157 -16.08 6.22 -0.07
C ALA A 157 -16.53 7.69 0.01
N VAL A 158 -17.61 7.96 0.75
CA VAL A 158 -18.24 9.28 0.85
C VAL A 158 -17.91 9.93 2.20
N ASP A 159 -18.07 9.18 3.28
CA ASP A 159 -17.86 9.67 4.63
C ASP A 159 -17.49 8.52 5.57
N LEU A 160 -16.78 8.83 6.65
CA LEU A 160 -16.41 7.88 7.68
C LEU A 160 -17.48 7.88 8.79
N ILE A 161 -17.89 6.69 9.21
CA ILE A 161 -18.82 6.53 10.33
C ILE A 161 -18.02 6.64 11.62
N THR A 162 -17.86 7.87 12.10
CA THR A 162 -17.16 8.15 13.35
C THR A 162 -18.10 8.41 14.51
N PHE A 163 -17.71 7.94 15.68
CA PHE A 163 -18.26 8.38 16.96
C PHE A 163 -17.27 9.40 17.52
N PRO A 164 -17.74 10.54 18.06
CA PRO A 164 -19.13 10.82 18.42
C PRO A 164 -20.01 11.47 17.35
N HIS A 165 -19.48 11.82 16.18
CA HIS A 165 -20.21 12.55 15.12
C HIS A 165 -21.57 11.92 14.75
N HIS A 166 -21.62 10.57 14.70
CA HIS A 166 -22.82 9.82 14.35
C HIS A 166 -23.59 9.25 15.57
N SER A 167 -23.20 9.64 16.79
CA SER A 167 -23.86 9.21 18.01
C SER A 167 -25.22 9.90 18.19
N ARG A 168 -26.21 9.17 18.71
CA ARG A 168 -27.49 9.73 19.18
C ARG A 168 -27.44 10.16 20.66
N ASP A 169 -26.43 9.70 21.39
CA ASP A 169 -26.18 10.09 22.77
C ASP A 169 -25.25 11.31 22.80
N PRO A 170 -25.70 12.48 23.27
CA PRO A 170 -24.88 13.70 23.30
C PRO A 170 -23.68 13.59 24.26
N LEU A 171 -23.73 12.71 25.26
CA LEU A 171 -22.62 12.51 26.19
C LEU A 171 -21.42 11.85 25.52
N LYS A 172 -21.62 11.16 24.39
CA LYS A 172 -20.51 10.58 23.61
C LYS A 172 -19.54 11.62 23.07
N SER A 173 -19.93 12.90 22.98
CA SER A 173 -19.03 13.98 22.53
C SER A 173 -17.73 14.10 23.35
N TYR A 174 -17.70 13.56 24.57
CA TYR A 174 -16.53 13.53 25.44
C TYR A 174 -15.65 12.28 25.28
N ASP A 175 -16.12 11.26 24.56
CA ASP A 175 -15.33 10.07 24.28
C ASP A 175 -14.31 10.36 23.16
N PRO A 176 -13.17 9.63 23.11
CA PRO A 176 -12.25 9.70 21.99
C PRO A 176 -12.92 9.36 20.65
N VAL A 177 -12.45 9.98 19.57
CA VAL A 177 -12.99 9.70 18.23
C VAL A 177 -12.63 8.27 17.80
N THR A 178 -13.64 7.48 17.45
CA THR A 178 -13.48 6.12 16.92
C THR A 178 -14.15 6.00 15.55
N CYS A 179 -13.52 5.29 14.62
CA CYS A 179 -14.09 5.01 13.31
C CYS A 179 -14.65 3.58 13.28
N HIS A 180 -15.91 3.43 12.88
CA HIS A 180 -16.64 2.16 12.89
C HIS A 180 -16.99 1.65 11.48
N GLY A 181 -16.73 2.44 10.45
CA GLY A 181 -17.05 2.09 9.07
C GLY A 181 -17.03 3.29 8.14
N ALA A 182 -17.62 3.14 6.96
CA ALA A 182 -17.74 4.21 5.99
C ALA A 182 -19.04 4.10 5.21
N TYR A 183 -19.56 5.24 4.76
CA TYR A 183 -20.56 5.29 3.72
C TYR A 183 -19.87 5.18 2.35
N ALA A 184 -20.43 4.35 1.48
CA ALA A 184 -19.92 4.13 0.13
C ALA A 184 -21.01 4.34 -0.90
N PHE A 185 -20.75 5.19 -1.90
CA PHE A 185 -21.62 5.40 -3.05
C PHE A 185 -21.33 4.35 -4.12
N ASP A 186 -22.31 3.49 -4.39
CA ASP A 186 -22.29 2.59 -5.53
C ASP A 186 -22.52 3.40 -6.81
N ARG A 187 -21.48 3.50 -7.65
CA ARG A 187 -21.52 4.31 -8.86
C ARG A 187 -22.43 3.71 -9.94
N LYS A 188 -22.74 2.41 -9.88
CA LYS A 188 -23.62 1.72 -10.83
C LYS A 188 -25.07 1.89 -10.44
N GLU A 189 -25.42 1.54 -9.20
CA GLU A 189 -26.80 1.59 -8.71
C GLU A 189 -27.22 3.02 -8.27
N ARG A 190 -26.24 3.93 -8.15
CA ARG A 190 -26.41 5.32 -7.72
C ARG A 190 -27.02 5.44 -6.33
N THR A 191 -26.66 4.52 -5.43
CA THR A 191 -27.14 4.42 -4.06
C THR A 191 -25.99 4.51 -3.07
N VAL A 192 -26.26 4.99 -1.86
CA VAL A 192 -25.28 5.00 -0.76
C VAL A 192 -25.55 3.82 0.16
N HIS A 193 -24.49 3.06 0.45
CA HIS A 193 -24.49 1.93 1.35
C HIS A 193 -23.62 2.22 2.58
N ARG A 194 -23.89 1.45 3.64
CA ARG A 194 -23.09 1.40 4.86
C ARG A 194 -22.74 -0.05 5.18
#